data_AF-A0AAE7J6T8-F1
#
_entry.id   AF-A0AAE7J6T8-F1
#
_cell.length_a   1.000
_cell.length_b   1.000
_cell.length_c   1.000
_cell.angle_alpha   90.00
_cell.angle_beta   90.00
_cell.angle_gamma   90.00
#
_symmetry.space_group_name_H-M   'P 1'
#
loop_
_entity.id
_entity.type
_entity.pdbx_description
1 polymer ?
#
loop_
_entity_poly.entity_id
_entity_poly.type
_entity_poly.pdbx_seq_one_letter_code
_entity_poly.pdbx_strand_id
1 'polypeptide(L)'
;MLFLYAGLDFDLCERNHNLHHQFPETENDPDFSPDRDNDTNIMNWYAHFIGNYIHSSQLMKLTIGWLTIYWLASMVNTSPIVNVLTFCVLPLVLSSLQLFIVGTWLPHRHSNHASLNATPRSLSLNPIVSFAACYHFGYHREHHESPSAPWFELPKLNLANKAV
;
A
#
# COMPACT_ATOMS: atom_id res chain seq x y z
N MET A 1 2.64 -13.46 -8.40
CA MET A 1 1.27 -12.96 -8.19
C MET A 1 1.10 -11.48 -8.53
N LEU A 2 2.06 -10.60 -8.17
CA LEU A 2 1.99 -9.15 -8.45
C LEU A 2 1.84 -8.79 -9.95
N PHE A 3 2.50 -9.54 -10.85
CA PHE A 3 2.35 -9.36 -12.30
C PHE A 3 0.91 -9.59 -12.79
N LEU A 4 0.24 -10.66 -12.33
CA LEU A 4 -1.14 -10.95 -12.73
C LEU A 4 -2.14 -9.96 -12.13
N TYR A 5 -1.80 -9.40 -10.98
CA TYR A 5 -2.66 -8.45 -10.28
C TYR A 5 -2.70 -7.09 -10.96
N ALA A 6 -1.54 -6.51 -11.24
CA ALA A 6 -1.44 -5.13 -11.72
C ALA A 6 -0.27 -4.91 -12.70
N GLY A 7 0.33 -5.98 -13.22
CA GLY A 7 1.54 -5.88 -14.05
C GLY A 7 2.76 -5.35 -13.28
N LEU A 8 2.71 -5.40 -11.94
CA LEU A 8 3.75 -4.90 -11.05
C LEU A 8 5.03 -5.70 -11.20
N ASP A 9 6.14 -4.99 -11.08
CA ASP A 9 7.49 -5.53 -11.18
C ASP A 9 7.91 -5.98 -9.77
N PHE A 10 8.08 -7.28 -9.62
CA PHE A 10 8.40 -7.86 -8.32
C PHE A 10 9.75 -7.36 -7.81
N ASP A 11 10.76 -7.26 -8.68
CA ASP A 11 12.13 -6.91 -8.28
C ASP A 11 12.19 -5.45 -7.82
N LEU A 12 11.45 -4.56 -8.50
CA LEU A 12 11.30 -3.18 -8.06
C LEU A 12 10.59 -3.10 -6.70
N CYS A 13 9.46 -3.77 -6.55
CA CYS A 13 8.69 -3.77 -5.30
C CYS A 13 9.52 -4.31 -4.13
N GLU A 14 10.24 -5.42 -4.34
CA GLU A 14 11.12 -6.02 -3.33
C GLU A 14 12.26 -5.07 -2.96
N ARG A 15 12.93 -4.47 -3.94
CA ARG A 15 14.01 -3.51 -3.69
C ARG A 15 13.54 -2.32 -2.87
N ASN A 16 12.41 -1.71 -3.26
CA ASN A 16 11.86 -0.56 -2.57
C ASN A 16 11.38 -0.93 -1.17
N HIS A 17 10.76 -2.10 -1.00
CA HIS A 17 10.36 -2.61 0.31
C HIS A 17 11.57 -2.81 1.23
N ASN A 18 12.68 -3.36 0.71
CA ASN A 18 13.92 -3.50 1.47
C ASN A 18 14.51 -2.13 1.88
N LEU A 19 14.48 -1.14 0.98
CA LEU A 19 14.93 0.23 1.30
C LEU A 19 14.07 0.87 2.40
N HIS A 20 12.76 0.68 2.32
CA HIS A 20 11.82 1.13 3.35
C HIS A 20 12.13 0.54 4.73
N HIS A 21 12.49 -0.74 4.81
CA HIS A 21 12.91 -1.38 6.06
C HIS A 21 14.29 -0.92 6.55
N GLN A 22 15.23 -0.65 5.65
CA GLN A 22 16.60 -0.27 6.01
C GLN A 22 16.72 1.18 6.46
N PHE A 23 15.94 2.06 5.84
CA PHE A 23 16.06 3.51 6.04
C PHE A 23 14.73 4.18 6.38
N PRO A 24 13.88 3.61 7.26
CA PRO A 24 12.55 4.13 7.53
C PRO A 24 12.64 5.59 7.99
N GLU A 25 11.68 6.41 7.56
CA GLU A 25 11.55 7.82 7.98
C GLU A 25 12.70 8.74 7.55
N THR A 26 13.45 8.35 6.52
CA THR A 26 14.53 9.14 5.92
C THR A 26 14.28 9.40 4.43
N GLU A 27 15.05 10.31 3.83
CA GLU A 27 14.98 10.61 2.39
C GLU A 27 15.31 9.41 1.49
N ASN A 28 15.94 8.35 2.03
CA ASN A 28 16.24 7.13 1.28
C ASN A 28 15.08 6.11 1.29
N ASP A 29 14.04 6.35 2.09
CA ASP A 29 12.83 5.53 2.09
C ASP A 29 11.94 5.95 0.90
N PRO A 30 11.63 5.03 -0.04
CA PRO A 30 10.78 5.33 -1.19
C PRO A 30 9.34 5.69 -0.78
N ASP A 31 8.94 5.38 0.46
CA ASP A 31 7.61 5.70 0.99
C ASP A 31 7.63 6.99 1.82
N PHE A 32 8.78 7.66 1.92
CA PHE A 32 8.92 8.89 2.69
C PHE A 32 8.09 10.04 2.11
N SER A 33 7.55 10.89 2.99
CA SER A 33 6.75 12.03 2.57
C SER A 33 7.65 13.18 2.07
N PRO A 34 7.46 13.68 0.85
CA PRO A 34 8.28 14.77 0.30
C PRO A 34 8.08 16.11 1.04
N ASP A 35 6.95 16.30 1.72
CA ASP A 35 6.57 17.56 2.39
C ASP A 35 6.41 17.36 3.92
N ARG A 36 7.35 16.65 4.55
CA ARG A 36 7.29 16.28 5.99
C ARG A 36 7.00 17.45 6.93
N ASP A 37 7.52 18.64 6.62
CA ASP A 37 7.49 19.80 7.52
C ASP A 37 6.27 20.73 7.35
N ASN A 38 5.42 20.51 6.34
CA ASN A 38 4.38 21.49 5.93
C ASN A 38 2.93 20.97 6.03
N ASP A 39 2.62 20.08 6.98
CA ASP A 39 1.28 19.49 7.15
C ASP A 39 0.73 18.90 5.81
N THR A 40 1.42 17.85 5.37
CA THR A 40 1.18 16.93 4.24
C THR A 40 -0.12 17.09 3.43
N ASN A 41 0.02 17.45 2.15
CA ASN A 41 -0.97 17.11 1.13
C ASN A 41 -0.92 15.58 0.88
N ILE A 42 -1.86 14.85 1.48
CA ILE A 42 -1.99 13.38 1.34
C ILE A 42 -1.99 12.91 -0.12
N MET A 43 -2.52 13.72 -1.04
CA MET A 43 -2.57 13.38 -2.46
C MET A 43 -1.18 13.48 -3.13
N ASN A 44 -0.36 14.45 -2.73
CA ASN A 44 1.01 14.56 -3.22
C ASN A 44 1.84 13.35 -2.78
N TRP A 45 1.69 12.95 -1.52
CA TRP A 45 2.37 11.77 -0.99
C TRP A 45 1.88 10.48 -1.67
N TYR A 46 0.57 10.34 -1.90
CA TYR A 46 0.04 9.20 -2.65
C TYR A 46 0.61 9.14 -4.08
N ALA A 47 0.70 10.27 -4.78
CA ALA A 47 1.28 10.33 -6.11
C ALA A 47 2.78 9.97 -6.11
N HIS A 48 3.53 10.45 -5.11
CA HIS A 48 4.93 10.08 -4.91
C HIS A 48 5.10 8.58 -4.67
N PHE A 49 4.32 8.02 -3.74
CA PHE A 49 4.28 6.59 -3.44
C PHE A 49 4.03 5.77 -4.71
N ILE A 50 2.92 6.00 -5.42
CA ILE A 50 2.60 5.26 -6.65
C ILE A 50 3.69 5.42 -7.72
N GLY A 51 4.27 6.62 -7.85
CA GLY A 51 5.34 6.89 -8.80
C GLY A 51 6.62 6.07 -8.57
N ASN A 52 6.87 5.64 -7.33
CA ASN A 52 8.02 4.80 -7.00
C ASN A 52 7.81 3.32 -7.33
N TYR A 53 6.56 2.87 -7.49
CA TYR A 53 6.23 1.45 -7.73
C TYR A 53 5.63 1.16 -9.12
N ILE A 54 5.14 2.18 -9.83
CA ILE A 54 4.50 2.01 -11.14
C ILE A 54 5.22 2.83 -12.21
N HIS A 55 5.75 2.13 -13.21
CA HIS A 55 6.31 2.72 -14.42
C HIS A 55 5.25 3.01 -15.48
N SER A 56 5.50 4.01 -16.33
CA SER A 56 4.63 4.35 -17.47
C SER A 56 4.41 3.17 -18.43
N SER A 57 5.39 2.27 -18.56
CA SER A 57 5.26 1.03 -19.35
C SER A 57 4.25 0.05 -18.74
N GLN A 58 4.11 0.01 -17.41
CA GLN A 58 3.11 -0.82 -16.73
C GLN A 58 1.70 -0.25 -16.91
N LEU A 59 1.55 1.07 -16.81
CA LEU A 59 0.28 1.74 -17.11
C LEU A 59 -0.18 1.48 -18.54
N MET A 60 0.75 1.47 -19.50
CA MET A 60 0.45 1.10 -20.89
C MET A 60 -0.05 -0.34 -21.01
N LYS A 61 0.63 -1.31 -20.37
CA LYS A 61 0.22 -2.73 -20.36
C LYS A 61 -1.18 -2.91 -19.74
N LEU A 62 -1.47 -2.25 -18.62
CA LEU A 62 -2.78 -2.27 -17.98
C LEU A 62 -3.86 -1.69 -18.89
N THR A 63 -3.58 -0.55 -19.53
CA THR A 63 -4.52 0.10 -20.46
C THR A 63 -4.85 -0.82 -21.63
N ILE A 64 -3.85 -1.45 -22.24
CA ILE A 64 -4.07 -2.42 -23.33
C ILE A 64 -4.90 -3.62 -22.84
N GLY A 65 -4.60 -4.13 -21.65
CA GLY A 65 -5.36 -5.21 -21.03
C GLY A 65 -6.84 -4.85 -20.82
N TRP A 66 -7.13 -3.67 -20.26
CA TRP A 66 -8.49 -3.19 -20.06
C TRP A 66 -9.23 -2.92 -21.38
N LEU A 67 -8.56 -2.38 -22.40
CA LEU A 67 -9.14 -2.22 -23.74
C LEU A 67 -9.49 -3.57 -24.37
N THR A 68 -8.66 -4.59 -24.15
CA THR A 68 -8.93 -5.96 -24.61
C THR A 68 -10.15 -6.55 -23.90
N ILE A 69 -10.23 -6.41 -22.57
CA ILE A 69 -11.41 -6.86 -21.79
C ILE A 69 -12.66 -6.09 -22.21
N TYR A 70 -12.56 -4.78 -22.43
CA TYR A 70 -13.65 -3.95 -22.93
C TYR A 70 -14.17 -4.45 -24.28
N TRP A 71 -13.26 -4.74 -25.22
CA TRP A 71 -13.63 -5.24 -26.55
C TRP A 71 -14.29 -6.63 -26.48
N LEU A 72 -13.83 -7.52 -25.61
CA LEU A 72 -14.47 -8.81 -25.39
C LEU A 72 -15.85 -8.65 -24.73
N ALA A 73 -15.95 -7.81 -23.70
CA ALA A 73 -17.20 -7.55 -22.99
C ALA A 73 -18.25 -6.89 -23.89
N SER A 74 -17.84 -6.05 -24.85
CA SER A 74 -18.77 -5.38 -25.76
C SER A 74 -19.46 -6.34 -26.73
N MET A 75 -18.92 -7.54 -26.93
CA MET A 75 -19.55 -8.58 -27.74
C MET A 75 -20.75 -9.25 -27.04
N VAL A 76 -20.79 -9.22 -25.71
CA VAL A 76 -21.74 -10.01 -24.91
C VAL A 76 -22.55 -9.16 -23.91
N ASN A 77 -22.21 -7.90 -23.74
CA ASN A 77 -22.82 -7.01 -22.75
C ASN A 77 -23.08 -5.62 -23.35
N THR A 78 -24.21 -5.01 -23.00
CA THR A 78 -24.62 -3.66 -23.44
C THR A 78 -23.90 -2.53 -22.69
N SER A 79 -23.26 -2.83 -21.56
CA SER A 79 -22.56 -1.85 -20.71
C SER A 79 -21.11 -2.30 -20.38
N PRO A 80 -20.28 -2.60 -21.39
CA PRO A 80 -18.94 -3.14 -21.20
C PRO A 80 -18.01 -2.19 -20.42
N ILE A 81 -18.19 -0.88 -20.59
CA ILE A 81 -17.40 0.13 -19.88
C ILE A 81 -17.63 0.07 -18.36
N VAL A 82 -18.87 -0.11 -17.92
CA VAL A 82 -19.21 -0.21 -16.50
C VAL A 82 -18.54 -1.43 -15.90
N ASN A 83 -18.58 -2.56 -16.59
CA ASN A 83 -17.93 -3.79 -16.12
C ASN A 83 -16.42 -3.61 -15.95
N VAL A 84 -15.73 -3.03 -16.95
CA VAL A 84 -14.28 -2.80 -16.86
C VAL A 84 -13.94 -1.85 -15.72
N LEU A 85 -14.69 -0.76 -15.57
CA LEU A 85 -14.47 0.18 -14.48
C LEU A 85 -14.72 -0.48 -13.11
N THR A 86 -15.81 -1.22 -12.93
CA THR A 86 -16.20 -1.81 -11.65
C THR A 86 -15.35 -3.01 -11.26
N PHE A 87 -14.99 -3.89 -12.20
CA PHE A 87 -14.31 -5.15 -11.89
C PHE A 87 -12.81 -5.13 -12.13
N CYS A 88 -12.28 -4.15 -12.88
CA CYS A 88 -10.85 -4.06 -13.15
C CYS A 88 -10.22 -2.80 -12.54
N VAL A 89 -10.72 -1.61 -12.88
CA VAL A 89 -10.07 -0.35 -12.51
C VAL A 89 -10.33 0.00 -11.05
N LEU A 90 -11.59 -0.01 -10.62
CA LEU A 90 -12.00 0.35 -9.26
C LEU A 90 -11.29 -0.49 -8.19
N PRO A 91 -11.29 -1.84 -8.22
CA PRO A 91 -10.63 -2.63 -7.19
C PRO A 91 -9.11 -2.39 -7.15
N LEU A 92 -8.48 -2.08 -8.29
CA LEU A 92 -7.06 -1.78 -8.35
C LEU A 92 -6.74 -0.42 -7.71
N VAL A 93 -7.57 0.60 -7.94
CA VAL A 93 -7.40 1.92 -7.31
C VAL A 93 -7.72 1.86 -5.82
N LEU A 94 -8.76 1.12 -5.42
CA LEU A 94 -9.14 1.00 -4.02
C LEU A 94 -8.08 0.25 -3.21
N SER A 95 -7.49 -0.82 -3.76
CA SER A 95 -6.43 -1.55 -3.07
C SER A 95 -5.13 -0.74 -2.95
N SER A 96 -4.78 0.07 -3.95
CA SER A 96 -3.58 0.91 -3.89
C SER A 96 -3.75 2.02 -2.86
N LEU A 97 -4.95 2.63 -2.80
CA LEU A 97 -5.31 3.57 -1.73
C LEU A 97 -5.32 2.90 -0.36
N GLN A 98 -5.88 1.69 -0.25
CA GLN A 98 -5.91 0.90 0.98
C GLN A 98 -4.50 0.61 1.49
N LEU A 99 -3.61 0.13 0.63
CA LEU A 99 -2.21 -0.12 0.95
C LEU A 99 -1.50 1.16 1.38
N PHE A 100 -1.64 2.25 0.63
CA PHE A 100 -1.04 3.53 0.98
C PHE A 100 -1.54 4.05 2.33
N ILE A 101 -2.85 4.03 2.57
CA ILE A 101 -3.44 4.57 3.81
C ILE A 101 -2.98 3.75 5.02
N VAL A 102 -3.10 2.42 4.95
CA VAL A 102 -2.86 1.55 6.12
C VAL A 102 -1.37 1.22 6.30
N GLY A 103 -0.64 1.06 5.20
CA GLY A 103 0.77 0.66 5.19
C GLY A 103 1.77 1.81 5.14
N THR A 104 1.36 3.02 4.75
CA THR A 104 2.28 4.16 4.58
C THR A 104 1.80 5.38 5.36
N TRP A 105 0.67 5.98 4.98
CA TRP A 105 0.25 7.25 5.57
C TRP A 105 -0.06 7.18 7.06
N LEU A 106 -0.92 6.25 7.52
CA LEU A 106 -1.28 6.19 8.95
C LEU A 106 -0.09 5.82 9.86
N PRO A 107 0.76 4.83 9.52
CA PRO A 107 1.92 4.47 10.34
C PRO A 107 3.02 5.52 10.37
N HIS A 108 3.19 6.30 9.30
CA HIS A 108 4.32 7.22 9.12
C HIS A 108 3.95 8.71 9.29
N ARG A 109 2.66 9.07 9.22
CA ARG A 109 2.25 10.48 9.42
C ARG A 109 2.61 10.95 10.83
N HIS A 110 3.26 12.09 10.89
CA HIS A 110 3.52 12.80 12.12
C HIS A 110 2.21 13.40 12.65
N SER A 111 2.04 13.38 13.97
CA SER A 111 0.94 14.08 14.62
C SER A 111 1.56 15.12 15.55
N ASN A 112 1.08 16.36 15.47
CA ASN A 112 1.48 17.45 16.37
C ASN A 112 1.24 17.14 17.87
N HIS A 113 0.53 16.04 18.18
CA HIS A 113 0.24 15.56 19.53
C HIS A 113 0.87 14.19 19.87
N ALA A 114 1.61 13.57 18.96
CA ALA A 114 2.28 12.30 19.23
C ALA A 114 3.64 12.56 19.89
N SER A 115 3.68 12.42 21.22
CA SER A 115 4.89 12.29 22.01
C SER A 115 5.90 11.34 21.34
N LEU A 116 7.14 11.79 21.11
CA LEU A 116 8.45 11.08 21.13
C LEU A 116 8.57 9.60 20.65
N ASN A 117 7.53 8.98 20.12
CA ASN A 117 7.51 7.58 19.74
C ASN A 117 8.07 7.46 18.33
N ALA A 118 9.01 6.53 18.16
CA ALA A 118 9.59 6.20 16.87
C ALA A 118 8.49 5.77 15.88
N THR A 119 8.41 6.46 14.76
CA THR A 119 7.77 5.97 13.55
C THR A 119 8.70 4.94 12.88
N PRO A 120 8.18 3.93 12.17
CA PRO A 120 6.76 3.62 11.97
C PRO A 120 6.03 3.09 13.22
N ARG A 121 4.73 3.40 13.32
CA ARG A 121 3.87 2.95 14.42
C ARG A 121 2.75 2.03 13.97
N SER A 122 2.34 1.14 14.85
CA SER A 122 1.19 0.27 14.63
C SER A 122 -0.13 0.97 14.96
N LEU A 123 -1.14 0.66 14.17
CA LEU A 123 -2.51 1.14 14.37
C LEU A 123 -3.16 0.37 15.52
N SER A 124 -3.94 1.08 16.35
CA SER A 124 -4.70 0.48 17.46
C SER A 124 -5.98 -0.20 16.97
N LEU A 125 -5.84 -1.16 16.07
CA LEU A 125 -6.95 -1.91 15.47
C LEU A 125 -7.17 -3.24 16.19
N ASN A 126 -8.43 -3.63 16.33
CA ASN A 126 -8.78 -5.01 16.67
C ASN A 126 -8.33 -5.95 15.51
N PRO A 127 -7.87 -7.19 15.78
CA PRO A 127 -7.38 -8.09 14.73
C PRO A 127 -8.37 -8.28 13.56
N ILE A 128 -9.67 -8.43 13.82
CA ILE A 128 -10.68 -8.60 12.75
C ILE A 128 -10.72 -7.38 11.83
N VAL A 129 -10.71 -6.18 12.42
CA VAL A 129 -10.69 -4.93 11.68
C VAL A 129 -9.37 -4.77 10.93
N SER A 130 -8.25 -5.13 11.56
CA SER A 130 -6.92 -5.06 10.95
C SER A 130 -6.79 -6.00 9.74
N PHE A 131 -7.37 -7.20 9.81
CA PHE A 131 -7.47 -8.13 8.69
C PHE A 131 -8.26 -7.52 7.52
N ALA A 132 -9.46 -7.02 7.81
CA ALA A 132 -10.30 -6.37 6.80
C ALA A 132 -9.66 -5.10 6.22
N ALA A 133 -8.91 -4.36 7.05
CA ALA A 133 -8.30 -3.09 6.66
C ALA A 133 -7.13 -3.27 5.72
N CYS A 134 -6.22 -4.22 5.93
CA CYS A 134 -5.11 -4.52 5.01
C CYS A 134 -4.35 -5.80 5.42
N TYR A 135 -5.02 -6.92 5.63
CA TYR A 135 -4.36 -8.19 6.01
C TYR A 135 -3.38 -8.03 7.19
N HIS A 136 -3.80 -7.34 8.24
CA HIS A 136 -2.99 -7.08 9.44
C HIS A 136 -1.80 -6.13 9.28
N PHE A 137 -1.59 -5.54 8.10
CA PHE A 137 -0.48 -4.60 7.87
C PHE A 137 -0.58 -3.30 8.69
N GLY A 138 -1.74 -3.04 9.32
CA GLY A 138 -1.85 -2.00 10.34
C GLY A 138 -0.95 -2.25 11.57
N TYR A 139 -0.49 -3.48 11.82
CA TYR A 139 0.55 -3.80 12.80
C TYR A 139 1.95 -3.55 12.21
N HIS A 140 2.15 -2.33 11.70
CA HIS A 140 3.30 -2.00 10.84
C HIS A 140 4.63 -2.04 11.58
N ARG A 141 4.67 -1.63 12.85
CA ARG A 141 5.89 -1.71 13.65
C ARG A 141 6.32 -3.16 13.87
N GLU A 142 5.37 -4.06 14.14
CA GLU A 142 5.68 -5.48 14.29
C GLU A 142 6.23 -6.07 12.98
N HIS A 143 5.72 -5.63 11.84
CA HIS A 143 6.26 -5.99 10.52
C HIS A 143 7.70 -5.47 10.33
N HIS A 144 8.00 -4.24 10.74
CA HIS A 144 9.36 -3.68 10.72
C HIS A 144 10.33 -4.41 11.66
N GLU A 145 9.87 -4.79 12.85
CA GLU A 145 10.66 -5.54 13.84
C GLU A 145 10.86 -7.01 13.43
N SER A 146 9.96 -7.58 12.62
CA SER A 146 10.02 -8.97 12.16
C SER A 146 9.57 -9.11 10.69
N PRO A 147 10.37 -8.67 9.70
CA PRO A 147 9.96 -8.62 8.29
C PRO A 147 9.68 -9.99 7.65
N SER A 148 10.24 -11.06 8.22
CA SER A 148 9.99 -12.44 7.77
C SER A 148 8.73 -13.05 8.36
N ALA A 149 8.09 -12.39 9.33
CA ALA A 149 6.85 -12.88 9.93
C ALA A 149 5.72 -12.81 8.90
N PRO A 150 4.94 -13.88 8.71
CA PRO A 150 3.79 -13.82 7.84
C PRO A 150 2.72 -12.90 8.44
N TRP A 151 1.96 -12.24 7.57
CA TRP A 151 0.97 -11.21 7.95
C TRP A 151 -0.04 -11.68 9.01
N PHE A 152 -0.42 -12.97 9.02
CA PHE A 152 -1.37 -13.54 10.00
C PHE A 152 -0.79 -13.71 11.42
N GLU A 153 0.51 -13.54 11.61
CA GLU A 153 1.17 -13.61 12.92
C GLU A 153 1.39 -12.24 13.57
N LEU A 154 1.33 -11.15 12.79
CA LEU A 154 1.50 -9.79 13.30
C LEU A 154 0.60 -9.44 14.51
N PRO A 155 -0.69 -9.86 14.58
CA PRO A 155 -1.50 -9.62 15.76
C PRO A 155 -0.95 -10.28 17.03
N LYS A 156 -0.31 -11.46 16.91
CA LYS A 156 0.29 -12.18 18.03
C LYS A 156 1.54 -11.45 18.53
N LEU A 157 2.38 -10.96 17.61
CA LEU A 157 3.55 -10.15 17.93
C LEU A 157 3.16 -8.86 18.67
N ASN A 158 2.09 -8.19 18.23
CA ASN A 158 1.58 -6.99 18.91
C ASN A 158 1.14 -7.26 20.35
N LEU A 159 0.51 -8.41 20.59
CA LEU A 159 0.11 -8.82 21.95
C LEU A 159 1.32 -9.15 22.82
N ALA A 160 2.32 -9.84 22.28
CA ALA A 160 3.56 -10.13 22.99
C ALA A 160 4.31 -8.85 23.38
N ASN A 161 4.42 -7.89 22.46
CA ASN A 161 5.06 -6.58 22.71
C ASN A 161 4.35 -5.73 23.78
N LYS A 162 3.06 -5.97 24.05
CA LYS A 162 2.29 -5.28 25.10
C LYS A 162 2.35 -5.97 26.47
N ALA A 163 2.82 -7.22 26.52
CA ALA A 163 2.92 -8.00 27.74
C ALA A 163 4.27 -7.82 28.46
N VAL A 164 5.23 -7.18 27.80
CA VAL A 164 6.55 -6.78 28.31
C VAL A 164 6.50 -5.35 28.83
#